data_AF-A0A7Z2ZM92-F1
#
_entry.id   AF-A0A7Z2ZM92-F1
#
_cell.length_a   1.000
_cell.length_b   1.000
_cell.length_c   1.000
_cell.angle_alpha   90.00
_cell.angle_beta   90.00
_cell.angle_gamma   90.00
#
_symmetry.space_group_name_H-M   'P 1'
#
loop_
_entity.id
_entity.type
_entity.pdbx_description
1 polymer ?
#
loop_
_entity_poly.entity_id
_entity_poly.type
_entity_poly.pdbx_seq_one_letter_code
_entity_poly.pdbx_strand_id
1 'polypeptide(L)'
;MIFPVTGRRLTWANKAVAQAVQAGIVNGYADDTFRPNAEITRAEMAAMIAKALGQSINAATVTGFADDKDIPNWVKGTVAAMKKLGIIEGKGANAFAPGDKTTRAESVTVLLKMLVQKSK
;
A
#
# COMPACT_ATOMS: atom_id res chain seq x y z
N MET A 1 15.25 -1.34 -13.41
CA MET A 1 16.13 -2.36 -12.82
C MET A 1 15.29 -3.62 -12.60
N ILE A 2 15.67 -4.75 -13.19
CA ILE A 2 14.93 -6.01 -13.09
C ILE A 2 15.57 -6.80 -11.95
N PHE A 3 14.86 -6.98 -10.84
CA PHE A 3 15.33 -7.81 -9.72
C PHE A 3 15.50 -9.25 -10.20
N PRO A 4 16.62 -9.95 -9.92
CA PRO A 4 16.77 -11.36 -10.28
C PRO A 4 15.76 -12.21 -9.50
N VAL A 5 14.78 -12.75 -10.22
CA VAL A 5 13.62 -13.45 -9.66
C VAL A 5 13.87 -14.97 -9.67
N THR A 6 14.84 -15.46 -8.90
CA THR A 6 15.26 -16.87 -8.91
C THR A 6 14.58 -17.69 -7.81
N GLY A 7 13.50 -18.40 -8.19
CA GLY A 7 12.86 -19.41 -7.34
C GLY A 7 11.56 -19.97 -7.93
N ARG A 8 11.38 -21.31 -7.91
CA ARG A 8 10.24 -22.07 -8.51
C ARG A 8 8.83 -21.63 -8.04
N ARG A 9 8.73 -20.78 -7.01
CA ARG A 9 7.47 -20.26 -6.42
C ARG A 9 7.04 -18.90 -6.94
N LEU A 10 7.86 -18.21 -7.72
CA LEU A 10 7.61 -16.86 -8.26
C LEU A 10 7.12 -16.87 -9.72
N THR A 11 7.26 -18.00 -10.43
CA THR A 11 6.90 -18.12 -11.84
C THR A 11 5.46 -17.69 -12.15
N TRP A 12 4.52 -17.96 -11.25
CA TRP A 12 3.12 -17.56 -11.43
C TRP A 12 2.91 -16.04 -11.29
N ALA A 13 3.63 -15.38 -10.37
CA ALA A 13 3.47 -13.97 -10.07
C ALA A 13 4.40 -13.06 -10.87
N ASN A 14 5.46 -13.61 -11.47
CA ASN A 14 6.53 -12.85 -12.16
C ASN A 14 5.99 -11.81 -13.13
N LYS A 15 5.01 -12.19 -13.97
CA LYS A 15 4.42 -11.27 -14.94
C LYS A 15 3.69 -10.10 -14.25
N ALA A 16 2.88 -10.41 -13.24
CA ALA A 16 2.13 -9.40 -12.48
C ALA A 16 3.07 -8.47 -11.70
N VAL A 17 4.10 -9.03 -11.06
CA VAL A 17 5.12 -8.27 -10.34
C VAL A 17 5.86 -7.33 -11.29
N ALA A 18 6.32 -7.84 -12.45
CA ALA A 18 7.01 -7.01 -13.44
C ALA A 18 6.15 -5.85 -13.94
N GLN A 19 4.86 -6.10 -14.21
CA GLN A 19 3.91 -5.06 -14.62
C GLN A 19 3.68 -4.04 -13.50
N ALA A 20 3.53 -4.48 -12.26
CA ALA A 20 3.32 -3.61 -11.11
C ALA A 20 4.56 -2.73 -10.82
N VAL A 21 5.77 -3.27 -11.00
CA VAL A 21 7.03 -2.50 -10.91
C VAL A 21 7.09 -1.47 -12.05
N GLN A 22 6.82 -1.89 -13.29
CA GLN A 22 6.84 -0.98 -14.44
C GLN A 22 5.81 0.15 -14.31
N ALA A 23 4.65 -0.14 -13.72
CA ALA A 23 3.61 0.85 -13.42
C ALA A 23 3.90 1.70 -12.17
N GLY A 24 5.02 1.46 -11.46
CA GLY A 24 5.40 2.17 -10.25
C GLY A 24 4.54 1.85 -9.01
N ILE A 25 3.67 0.83 -9.08
CA ILE A 25 2.75 0.41 -8.01
C ILE A 25 3.51 -0.21 -6.84
N VAL A 26 4.52 -1.02 -7.14
CA VAL A 26 5.39 -1.66 -6.15
C VAL A 26 6.84 -1.37 -6.46
N ASN A 27 7.66 -1.29 -5.41
CA ASN A 27 9.11 -1.18 -5.49
C ASN A 27 9.72 -2.30 -4.65
N GLY A 28 10.96 -2.68 -4.95
CA GLY A 28 11.75 -3.52 -4.04
C GLY A 28 12.13 -2.76 -2.77
N TYR A 29 12.66 -3.50 -1.81
CA TYR A 29 13.27 -2.98 -0.60
C TYR A 29 14.64 -2.37 -0.90
N ALA A 30 15.17 -1.59 0.05
CA ALA A 30 16.47 -0.92 -0.09
C ALA A 30 17.67 -1.88 -0.20
N ASP A 31 17.47 -3.17 0.13
CA ASP A 31 18.46 -4.24 0.01
C ASP A 31 18.38 -4.98 -1.34
N ASP A 32 17.74 -4.37 -2.34
CA ASP A 32 17.52 -4.92 -3.69
C ASP A 32 16.71 -6.23 -3.72
N THR A 33 15.89 -6.49 -2.70
CA THR A 33 14.98 -7.65 -2.67
C THR A 33 13.53 -7.25 -2.93
N PHE A 34 12.73 -8.13 -3.55
CA PHE A 34 11.27 -7.91 -3.71
C PHE A 34 10.42 -8.61 -2.63
N ARG A 35 10.90 -9.75 -2.09
CA ARG A 35 10.24 -10.53 -1.02
C ARG A 35 8.77 -10.91 -1.31
N PRO A 36 8.49 -11.65 -2.39
CA PRO A 36 7.13 -11.94 -2.87
C PRO A 36 6.24 -12.77 -1.94
N ASN A 37 6.85 -13.46 -0.97
CA ASN A 37 6.13 -14.27 0.02
C ASN A 37 5.98 -13.55 1.37
N ALA A 38 6.50 -12.33 1.49
CA ALA A 38 6.38 -11.55 2.72
C ALA A 38 4.99 -10.93 2.80
N GLU A 39 4.43 -10.91 4.01
CA GLU A 39 3.22 -10.15 4.30
C GLU A 39 3.54 -8.65 4.33
N ILE A 40 2.68 -7.86 3.70
CA ILE A 40 2.77 -6.41 3.71
C ILE A 40 2.12 -5.82 4.97
N THR A 41 2.62 -4.65 5.36
CA THR A 41 2.04 -3.80 6.40
C THR A 41 0.86 -2.98 5.86
N ARG A 42 0.04 -2.43 6.75
CA ARG A 42 -1.02 -1.47 6.36
C ARG A 42 -0.46 -0.23 5.67
N ALA A 43 0.72 0.23 6.07
CA ALA A 43 1.41 1.35 5.40
C ALA A 43 1.81 1.00 3.95
N GLU A 44 2.43 -0.16 3.72
CA GLU A 44 2.78 -0.62 2.37
C GLU A 44 1.54 -0.82 1.51
N MET A 45 0.47 -1.41 2.05
CA MET A 45 -0.81 -1.53 1.37
C MET A 45 -1.36 -0.17 0.95
N ALA A 46 -1.37 0.82 1.85
CA ALA A 46 -1.83 2.19 1.55
C ALA A 46 -1.07 2.80 0.36
N ALA A 47 0.25 2.66 0.37
CA ALA A 47 1.11 3.14 -0.71
C ALA A 47 0.80 2.46 -2.05
N MET A 48 0.64 1.14 -2.05
CA MET A 48 0.32 0.38 -3.26
C MET A 48 -1.01 0.81 -3.89
N ILE A 49 -2.07 0.98 -3.09
CA ILE A 49 -3.38 1.38 -3.59
C ILE A 49 -3.32 2.79 -4.18
N ALA A 50 -2.69 3.73 -3.46
CA ALA A 50 -2.60 5.12 -3.89
C ALA A 50 -1.86 5.24 -5.24
N LYS A 51 -0.77 4.48 -5.41
CA LYS A 51 -0.05 4.37 -6.68
C LYS A 51 -0.88 3.71 -7.78
N ALA A 52 -1.62 2.64 -7.46
CA ALA A 52 -2.50 1.96 -8.41
C ALA A 52 -3.69 2.82 -8.88
N LEU A 53 -4.07 3.82 -8.09
CA LEU A 53 -5.04 4.85 -8.44
C LEU A 53 -4.44 6.05 -9.17
N GLY A 54 -3.11 6.12 -9.30
CA GLY A 54 -2.42 7.27 -9.87
C GLY A 54 -2.58 8.53 -9.04
N GLN A 55 -2.78 8.40 -7.73
CA GLN A 55 -3.20 9.54 -6.92
C GLN A 55 -2.03 10.47 -6.58
N SER A 56 -2.24 11.77 -6.82
CA SER A 56 -1.28 12.80 -6.45
C SER A 56 -1.17 12.89 -4.93
N ILE A 57 -0.01 12.51 -4.40
CA ILE A 57 0.27 12.53 -2.98
C ILE A 57 0.91 13.86 -2.62
N ASN A 58 0.13 14.73 -1.98
CA ASN A 58 0.69 15.91 -1.34
C ASN A 58 1.38 15.49 -0.04
N ALA A 59 2.53 16.10 0.24
CA ALA A 59 3.15 15.96 1.54
C ALA A 59 2.15 16.41 2.62
N ALA A 60 1.91 15.54 3.61
CA ALA A 60 1.09 15.86 4.77
C ALA A 60 1.93 15.70 6.03
N THR A 61 1.80 16.65 6.95
CA THR A 61 2.44 16.60 8.27
C THR A 61 1.61 15.83 9.28
N VAL A 62 0.30 15.75 9.07
CA VAL A 62 -0.67 15.05 9.93
C VAL A 62 -1.69 14.28 9.08
N THR A 63 -2.06 13.09 9.56
CA THR A 63 -3.02 12.18 8.92
C THR A 63 -4.41 12.22 9.57
N GLY A 64 -4.50 12.77 10.79
CA GLY A 64 -5.71 12.79 11.60
C GLY A 64 -6.07 11.43 12.22
N PHE A 65 -5.16 10.45 12.22
CA PHE A 65 -5.28 9.24 13.03
C PHE A 65 -4.67 9.45 14.42
N ALA A 66 -5.15 8.71 15.42
CA ALA A 66 -4.72 8.85 16.81
C ALA A 66 -3.26 8.45 17.04
N ASP A 67 -2.75 7.56 16.20
CA ASP A 67 -1.38 7.04 16.19
C ASP A 67 -0.51 7.72 15.12
N ASP A 68 -0.81 8.97 14.75
CA ASP A 68 -0.07 9.72 13.71
C ASP A 68 1.46 9.75 13.93
N LYS A 69 1.88 9.75 15.19
CA LYS A 69 3.30 9.70 15.59
C LYS A 69 4.01 8.42 15.15
N ASP A 70 3.28 7.31 15.00
CA ASP A 70 3.80 6.01 14.64
C ASP A 70 3.77 5.79 13.11
N ILE A 71 3.12 6.70 12.36
CA ILE A 71 3.03 6.64 10.90
C ILE A 71 4.33 7.19 10.29
N PRO A 72 5.06 6.40 9.50
CA PRO A 72 6.28 6.87 8.85
C PRO A 72 6.04 8.08 7.94
N ASN A 73 6.94 9.07 7.99
CA ASN A 73 6.82 10.31 7.21
C ASN A 73 6.60 10.07 5.71
N TRP A 74 7.24 9.05 5.14
CA TRP A 74 7.13 8.71 3.71
C TRP A 74 5.71 8.30 3.30
N VAL A 75 4.87 7.82 4.22
CA VAL A 75 3.51 7.36 3.92
C VAL A 75 2.42 8.31 4.45
N LYS A 76 2.75 9.30 5.30
CA LYS A 76 1.75 10.20 5.90
C LYS A 76 0.89 10.91 4.86
N GLY A 77 1.50 11.47 3.81
CA GLY A 77 0.76 12.08 2.70
C GLY A 77 -0.24 11.12 2.07
N THR A 78 0.19 9.87 1.84
CA THR A 78 -0.65 8.82 1.27
C THR A 78 -1.80 8.46 2.20
N VAL A 79 -1.52 8.23 3.48
CA VAL A 79 -2.54 7.87 4.47
C VAL A 79 -3.59 8.97 4.59
N ALA A 80 -3.17 10.23 4.65
CA ALA A 80 -4.08 11.38 4.71
C ALA A 80 -4.97 11.47 3.45
N ALA A 81 -4.39 11.32 2.26
CA ALA A 81 -5.14 11.34 1.00
C ALA A 81 -6.15 10.19 0.91
N MET A 82 -5.72 8.97 1.25
CA MET A 82 -6.56 7.77 1.17
C MET A 82 -7.67 7.77 2.24
N LYS A 83 -7.44 8.39 3.39
CA LYS A 83 -8.47 8.68 4.40
C LYS A 83 -9.52 9.63 3.84
N LYS A 84 -9.10 10.73 3.20
CA LYS A 84 -10.02 11.71 2.57
C LYS A 84 -10.88 11.09 1.48
N LEU A 85 -10.35 10.13 0.73
CA LEU A 85 -11.10 9.36 -0.27
C LEU A 85 -12.03 8.29 0.33
N GLY A 86 -11.98 8.05 1.64
CA GLY A 86 -12.74 6.99 2.31
C GLY A 86 -12.24 5.57 2.02
N ILE A 87 -11.09 5.44 1.36
CA ILE A 87 -10.52 4.13 0.98
C ILE A 87 -9.88 3.47 2.20
N ILE A 88 -9.21 4.27 3.04
CA ILE A 88 -8.61 3.82 4.29
C ILE A 88 -9.39 4.39 5.46
N GLU A 89 -9.73 3.50 6.38
CA GLU A 89 -10.37 3.83 7.65
C GLU A 89 -9.50 3.35 8.81
N GLY A 90 -9.67 4.03 9.95
CA GLY A 90 -9.02 3.69 11.19
C GLY A 90 -9.65 2.43 11.79
N LYS A 91 -8.83 1.65 12.49
CA LYS A 91 -9.29 0.64 13.44
C LYS A 91 -9.67 1.32 14.75
N GLY A 92 -10.48 0.64 15.57
CA GLY A 92 -10.69 0.96 16.98
C GLY A 92 -10.74 2.46 17.29
N ALA A 93 -9.93 2.92 18.23
CA ALA A 93 -9.78 4.31 18.64
C ALA A 93 -9.18 5.26 17.58
N ASN A 94 -9.68 5.21 16.33
CA ASN A 94 -9.18 5.97 15.18
C ASN A 94 -7.67 5.75 14.95
N ALA A 95 -7.18 4.51 15.12
CA ALA A 95 -5.79 4.14 14.88
C ALA A 95 -5.59 3.62 13.45
N PHE A 96 -4.58 4.10 12.74
CA PHE A 96 -4.19 3.56 11.45
C PHE A 96 -3.46 2.22 11.56
N ALA A 97 -2.68 2.03 12.62
CA ALA A 97 -1.84 0.86 12.87
C ALA A 97 -0.89 0.55 11.68
N PRO A 98 0.07 1.43 11.38
CA PRO A 98 0.87 1.40 10.15
C PRO A 98 1.68 0.11 9.99
N GLY A 99 2.15 -0.49 11.08
CA GLY A 99 2.96 -1.71 11.10
C GLY A 99 2.16 -3.01 11.12
N ASP A 100 0.84 -2.95 11.33
CA ASP A 100 0.00 -4.16 11.36
C ASP A 100 0.03 -4.87 10.01
N LYS A 101 -0.02 -6.20 10.05
CA LYS A 101 -0.24 -7.03 8.87
C LYS A 101 -1.68 -6.90 8.38
N THR A 102 -1.85 -7.02 7.08
CA THR A 102 -3.17 -6.91 6.44
C THR A 102 -3.88 -8.25 6.39
N THR A 103 -5.15 -8.24 6.79
CA THR A 103 -6.01 -9.41 6.75
C THR A 103 -6.73 -9.54 5.39
N ARG A 104 -7.30 -10.71 5.13
CA ARG A 104 -8.17 -10.94 3.96
C ARG A 104 -9.36 -9.97 3.92
N ALA A 105 -9.97 -9.70 5.08
CA ALA A 105 -11.11 -8.78 5.18
C ALA A 105 -10.70 -7.35 4.80
N GLU A 106 -9.60 -6.85 5.36
CA GLU A 106 -9.08 -5.51 5.01
C GLU A 106 -8.74 -5.41 3.53
N SER A 107 -8.13 -6.45 2.97
CA SER A 107 -7.78 -6.50 1.55
C SER A 107 -9.03 -6.39 0.66
N VAL A 108 -10.09 -7.14 0.95
CA VAL A 108 -11.34 -7.10 0.17
C VAL A 108 -12.03 -5.73 0.30
N THR A 109 -12.12 -5.19 1.51
CA THR A 109 -12.72 -3.87 1.75
C THR A 109 -12.02 -2.79 0.94
N VAL A 110 -10.69 -2.77 0.96
CA VAL A 110 -9.87 -1.82 0.20
C VAL A 110 -10.06 -1.99 -1.30
N LEU A 111 -10.05 -3.23 -1.82
CA LEU A 111 -10.23 -3.50 -3.24
C LEU A 111 -11.59 -3.00 -3.73
N LEU A 112 -12.66 -3.25 -2.97
CA LEU A 112 -14.00 -2.76 -3.31
C LEU A 112 -14.06 -1.24 -3.32
N LYS A 113 -13.49 -0.57 -2.31
CA LYS A 113 -13.43 0.89 -2.25
C LYS A 113 -12.62 1.49 -3.40
N MET A 114 -11.52 0.84 -3.80
CA MET A 114 -10.72 1.23 -4.96
C MET A 114 -11.51 1.13 -6.26
N LEU A 115 -12.28 0.05 -6.45
CA LEU A 115 -13.11 -0.14 -7.65
C LEU A 115 -14.23 0.90 -7.73
N VAL A 116 -14.91 1.17 -6.61
CA VAL A 116 -15.94 2.23 -6.53
C VAL A 116 -15.33 3.60 -6.82
N GLN A 117 -14.09 3.86 -6.40
CA GLN A 117 -13.41 5.12 -6.70
C GLN A 117 -13.09 5.29 -8.19
N LYS A 118 -12.77 4.20 -8.91
CA LYS A 118 -12.51 4.24 -10.37
C LYS A 118 -13.77 4.36 -11.22
N SER A 119 -14.95 4.07 -10.67
CA SER A 119 -16.23 4.19 -11.37
C SER A 119 -16.90 5.55 -11.20
N LYS A 120 -16.28 6.48 -10.47
CA LYS A 120 -16.71 7.88 -10.36
C LYS A 120 -16.04 8.71 -11.43
#